data_AF-A0A0F8F561-F1
#
_entry.id   AF-A0A0F8F561-F1
#
_cell.length_a   1.000
_cell.length_b   1.000
_cell.length_c   1.000
_cell.angle_alpha   90.00
_cell.angle_beta   90.00
_cell.angle_gamma   90.00
#
_symmetry.space_group_name_H-M   'P 1'
#
loop_
_entity.id
_entity.type
_entity.pdbx_description
1 polymer ?
#
loop_
_entity_poly.entity_id
_entity_poly.type
_entity_poly.pdbx_seq_one_letter_code
_entity_poly.pdbx_strand_id
1 'polypeptide(L)'
;MVNTISHIGIGLLLAYALGLKGRKRLGLVLLSIIPDLDYFSYSLFTLISGSVSHEARNQLFYLLGHREFTHSVFFAFIIALLIWLKTKDRAFTFGGFQAVFLHILLDYTTIAKMRPFYPFSTNESALRAIYPFDPVINILPLLPVFIVAAEYLKNRGKWSLEIKDRWKIKSTGRWPFEGKDSWSIKNRDILNRKLSGLNKLNGLKGFHGFVNRNEGKFYASFIIILLVWTTVFPVAKVFLTDCISRAEGTEISYNDTYPISIGKFLAAYSYDDARYKLLEVSYWSGVEKSFYVEKVNVKGDVPDASAYAERAGKLYSNSVPQAIDYPVYSISEKDGAVTVILSDARNPYVKKWPYFDTVYRFVFDRESGEYEVYESHYGRTEKKLENNYFE
;
A
#
# COMPACT_ATOMS: atom_id res chain seq x y z
N MET A 1 1.63 -2.00 1.62
CA MET A 1 0.45 -1.62 0.83
C MET A 1 -0.21 -2.89 0.33
N VAL A 2 -1.53 -2.91 0.35
CA VAL A 2 -2.29 -3.96 -0.31
C VAL A 2 -2.15 -3.76 -1.82
N ASN A 3 -2.01 -4.85 -2.57
CA ASN A 3 -1.89 -4.72 -4.02
C ASN A 3 -3.25 -4.30 -4.63
N THR A 4 -3.22 -3.51 -5.71
CA THR A 4 -4.42 -3.03 -6.41
C THR A 4 -5.35 -4.18 -6.86
N ILE A 5 -4.81 -5.37 -7.14
CA ILE A 5 -5.63 -6.55 -7.51
C ILE A 5 -6.50 -7.02 -6.33
N SER A 6 -6.00 -6.92 -5.11
CA SER A 6 -6.75 -7.26 -3.90
C SER A 6 -7.84 -6.21 -3.64
N HIS A 7 -7.57 -4.94 -3.92
CA HIS A 7 -8.59 -3.88 -3.91
C HIS A 7 -9.70 -4.12 -4.94
N ILE A 8 -9.36 -4.53 -6.17
CA ILE A 8 -10.33 -5.01 -7.19
C ILE A 8 -11.16 -6.18 -6.63
N GLY A 9 -10.50 -7.11 -5.96
CA GLY A 9 -11.12 -8.25 -5.31
C GLY A 9 -12.18 -7.88 -4.29
N ILE A 10 -11.92 -6.85 -3.49
CA ILE A 10 -12.87 -6.32 -2.50
C ILE A 10 -14.05 -5.62 -3.19
N GLY A 11 -13.80 -4.81 -4.22
CA GLY A 11 -14.88 -4.21 -5.02
C GLY A 11 -15.81 -5.29 -5.60
N LEU A 12 -15.24 -6.42 -6.02
CA LEU A 12 -16.00 -7.56 -6.51
C LEU A 12 -16.76 -8.28 -5.39
N LEU A 13 -16.15 -8.52 -4.22
CA LEU A 13 -16.80 -9.07 -3.04
C LEU A 13 -18.04 -8.26 -2.66
N LEU A 14 -17.87 -6.94 -2.54
CA LEU A 14 -18.94 -6.01 -2.19
C LEU A 14 -20.05 -6.05 -3.25
N ALA A 15 -19.70 -6.09 -4.53
CA ALA A 15 -20.69 -6.09 -5.59
C ALA A 15 -21.56 -7.36 -5.55
N TYR A 16 -20.95 -8.51 -5.26
CA TYR A 16 -21.69 -9.76 -5.09
C TYR A 16 -22.52 -9.78 -3.80
N ALA A 17 -21.97 -9.32 -2.68
CA ALA A 17 -22.68 -9.25 -1.41
C ALA A 17 -23.92 -8.33 -1.48
N LEU A 18 -23.81 -7.22 -2.23
CA LEU A 18 -24.91 -6.27 -2.47
C LEU A 18 -25.84 -6.68 -3.62
N GLY A 19 -25.60 -7.83 -4.27
CA GLY A 19 -26.42 -8.32 -5.39
C GLY A 19 -26.35 -7.46 -6.65
N LEU A 20 -25.31 -6.64 -6.82
CA LEU A 20 -25.14 -5.76 -7.96
C LEU A 20 -24.77 -6.55 -9.23
N LYS A 21 -25.37 -6.16 -10.36
CA LYS A 21 -25.20 -6.81 -11.66
C LYS A 21 -24.84 -5.81 -12.76
N GLY A 22 -24.28 -6.33 -13.86
CA GLY A 22 -23.97 -5.55 -15.05
C GLY A 22 -23.06 -4.35 -14.78
N ARG A 23 -23.44 -3.17 -15.30
CA ARG A 23 -22.65 -1.93 -15.19
C ARG A 23 -22.42 -1.49 -13.74
N LYS A 24 -23.34 -1.76 -12.81
CA LYS A 24 -23.19 -1.39 -11.39
C LYS A 24 -22.09 -2.20 -10.71
N ARG A 25 -21.97 -3.49 -11.05
CA ARG A 25 -20.86 -4.35 -10.58
C ARG A 25 -19.53 -3.83 -11.07
N LEU A 26 -19.41 -3.57 -12.38
CA LEU A 26 -18.18 -3.02 -12.96
C LEU A 26 -17.84 -1.66 -12.35
N GLY A 27 -18.84 -0.80 -12.18
CA GLY A 27 -18.67 0.50 -11.50
C GLY A 27 -18.08 0.33 -10.12
N LEU A 28 -18.57 -0.63 -9.32
CA LEU A 28 -18.06 -0.83 -7.97
C LEU A 28 -16.61 -1.35 -7.93
N VAL A 29 -16.25 -2.23 -8.86
CA VAL A 29 -14.87 -2.70 -9.03
C VAL A 29 -13.92 -1.57 -9.44
N LEU A 30 -14.38 -0.62 -10.26
CA LEU A 30 -13.59 0.55 -10.61
C LEU A 30 -13.47 1.52 -9.43
N LEU A 31 -14.56 1.74 -8.68
CA LEU A 31 -14.56 2.58 -7.49
C LEU A 31 -13.55 2.08 -6.44
N SER A 32 -13.37 0.77 -6.30
CA SER A 32 -12.43 0.18 -5.33
C SER A 32 -10.95 0.40 -5.68
N ILE A 33 -10.62 0.99 -6.82
CA ILE A 33 -9.22 1.34 -7.18
C ILE A 33 -9.04 2.83 -7.44
N ILE A 34 -10.10 3.64 -7.30
CA ILE A 34 -10.01 5.09 -7.52
C ILE A 34 -8.94 5.75 -6.65
N PRO A 35 -8.78 5.40 -5.35
CA PRO A 35 -7.76 6.04 -4.52
C PRO A 35 -6.35 5.86 -5.08
N ASP A 36 -6.02 4.67 -5.62
CA ASP A 36 -4.73 4.38 -6.26
C ASP A 36 -4.49 5.18 -7.55
N LEU A 37 -5.51 5.80 -8.15
CA LEU A 37 -5.33 6.65 -9.32
C LEU A 37 -4.67 8.00 -8.98
N ASP A 38 -4.44 8.28 -7.69
CA ASP A 38 -3.67 9.41 -7.22
C ASP A 38 -2.21 9.41 -7.69
N TYR A 39 -1.69 8.31 -8.26
CA TYR A 39 -0.41 8.34 -9.00
C TYR A 39 -0.41 9.38 -10.12
N PHE A 40 -1.56 9.63 -10.77
CA PHE A 40 -1.68 10.67 -11.79
C PHE A 40 -1.62 12.07 -11.18
N SER A 41 -2.35 12.32 -10.08
CA SER A 41 -2.28 13.61 -9.38
C SER A 41 -0.90 13.85 -8.80
N TYR A 42 -0.25 12.80 -8.29
CA TYR A 42 1.10 12.88 -7.75
C TYR A 42 2.13 13.17 -8.85
N SER A 43 1.97 12.56 -10.03
CA SER A 43 2.81 12.89 -11.19
C SER A 43 2.67 14.37 -11.57
N LEU A 44 1.44 14.89 -11.60
CA LEU A 44 1.20 16.31 -11.83
C LEU A 44 1.85 17.19 -10.77
N PHE A 45 1.70 16.83 -9.48
CA PHE A 45 2.36 17.50 -8.37
C PHE A 45 3.87 17.58 -8.58
N THR A 46 4.52 16.46 -8.89
CA THR A 46 5.98 16.43 -9.09
C THR A 46 6.48 17.29 -10.25
N LEU A 47 5.63 17.58 -11.25
CA LEU A 47 5.97 18.43 -12.38
C LEU A 47 5.88 19.93 -12.06
N ILE A 48 4.98 20.31 -11.15
CA ILE A 48 4.72 21.72 -10.82
C ILE A 48 5.33 22.15 -9.49
N SER A 49 5.70 21.18 -8.62
CA SER A 49 6.09 21.43 -7.24
C SER A 49 7.35 22.29 -7.11
N GLY A 50 8.24 22.28 -8.09
CA GLY A 50 9.47 23.09 -8.08
C GLY A 50 9.25 24.57 -8.38
N SER A 51 8.17 24.89 -9.08
CA SER A 51 7.90 26.25 -9.59
C SER A 51 7.01 27.09 -8.67
N VAL A 52 6.75 26.63 -7.44
CA VAL A 52 5.82 27.26 -6.49
C VAL A 52 6.50 27.53 -5.16
N SER A 53 5.92 28.42 -4.34
CA SER A 53 6.42 28.63 -2.96
C SER A 53 6.30 27.37 -2.11
N HIS A 54 7.03 27.30 -1.02
CA HIS A 54 6.98 26.17 -0.10
C HIS A 54 5.59 25.93 0.51
N GLU A 55 4.88 26.98 0.89
CA GLU A 55 3.51 26.84 1.40
C GLU A 55 2.58 26.28 0.32
N ALA A 56 2.69 26.81 -0.91
CA ALA A 56 1.90 26.33 -2.04
C ALA A 56 2.24 24.87 -2.38
N ARG A 57 3.52 24.50 -2.34
CA ARG A 57 3.99 23.12 -2.50
C ARG A 57 3.36 22.21 -1.45
N ASN A 58 3.39 22.59 -0.17
CA ASN A 58 2.85 21.77 0.91
C ASN A 58 1.32 21.60 0.78
N GLN A 59 0.59 22.66 0.41
CA GLN A 59 -0.86 22.57 0.15
C GLN A 59 -1.16 21.68 -1.06
N LEU A 60 -0.40 21.80 -2.14
CA LEU A 60 -0.53 20.93 -3.31
C LEU A 60 -0.17 19.49 -2.96
N PHE A 61 0.80 19.25 -2.08
CA PHE A 61 1.12 17.91 -1.60
C PHE A 61 -0.08 17.29 -0.88
N TYR A 62 -0.77 18.00 0.01
CA TYR A 62 -1.96 17.44 0.68
C TYR A 62 -3.11 17.11 -0.28
N LEU A 63 -3.24 17.86 -1.37
CA LEU A 63 -4.31 17.64 -2.35
C LEU A 63 -3.97 16.58 -3.40
N LEU A 64 -2.74 16.59 -3.90
CA LEU A 64 -2.30 15.83 -5.07
C LEU A 64 -1.31 14.72 -4.73
N GLY A 65 -0.78 14.72 -3.50
CA GLY A 65 0.12 13.73 -2.96
C GLY A 65 -0.47 12.32 -3.01
N HIS A 66 0.37 11.34 -3.31
CA HIS A 66 -0.02 9.95 -3.21
C HIS A 66 -0.37 9.62 -1.76
N ARG A 67 -1.58 9.08 -1.53
CA ARG A 67 -2.11 8.71 -0.20
C ARG A 67 -2.47 9.87 0.73
N GLU A 68 -2.69 11.04 0.15
CA GLU A 68 -3.17 12.21 0.87
C GLU A 68 -4.70 12.34 0.71
N PHE A 69 -5.19 13.34 -0.03
CA PHE A 69 -6.63 13.60 -0.15
C PHE A 69 -7.48 12.39 -0.59
N THR A 70 -7.05 11.62 -1.58
CA THR A 70 -7.79 10.45 -2.10
C THR A 70 -7.92 9.31 -1.08
N HIS A 71 -7.06 9.32 -0.06
CA HIS A 71 -7.06 8.34 1.02
C HIS A 71 -7.66 8.91 2.32
N SER A 72 -8.50 9.94 2.20
CA SER A 72 -9.29 10.47 3.31
C SER A 72 -10.71 9.89 3.36
N VAL A 73 -11.26 9.76 4.57
CA VAL A 73 -12.66 9.40 4.77
C VAL A 73 -13.59 10.42 4.10
N PHE A 74 -13.18 11.70 4.09
CA PHE A 74 -13.91 12.76 3.40
C PHE A 74 -14.02 12.52 1.90
N PHE A 75 -12.95 12.05 1.24
CA PHE A 75 -13.00 11.66 -0.18
C PHE A 75 -13.98 10.52 -0.43
N ALA A 76 -14.03 9.50 0.43
CA ALA A 76 -15.03 8.44 0.34
C ALA A 76 -16.46 8.98 0.41
N PHE A 77 -16.72 9.97 1.28
CA PHE A 77 -18.01 10.65 1.36
C PHE A 77 -18.34 11.46 0.10
N ILE A 78 -17.38 12.18 -0.48
CA ILE A 78 -17.58 12.91 -1.74
C ILE A 78 -17.99 11.95 -2.85
N ILE A 79 -17.26 10.83 -3.01
CA ILE A 79 -17.58 9.83 -4.02
C ILE A 79 -19.00 9.28 -3.81
N ALA A 80 -19.36 8.93 -2.58
CA ALA A 80 -20.71 8.46 -2.26
C ALA A 80 -21.79 9.49 -2.59
N LEU A 81 -21.55 10.77 -2.26
CA LEU A 81 -22.45 11.88 -2.58
C LEU A 81 -22.62 12.04 -4.10
N LEU A 82 -21.53 12.02 -4.88
CA LEU A 82 -21.58 12.11 -6.34
C LEU A 82 -22.36 10.95 -6.96
N ILE A 83 -22.17 9.73 -6.46
CA ILE A 83 -22.93 8.55 -6.89
C ILE A 83 -24.42 8.74 -6.58
N TRP A 84 -24.75 9.21 -5.36
CA TRP A 84 -26.13 9.47 -4.96
C TRP A 84 -26.81 10.52 -5.84
N LEU A 85 -26.14 11.65 -6.08
CA LEU A 85 -26.67 12.72 -6.91
C LEU A 85 -26.97 12.24 -8.32
N LYS A 86 -26.10 11.41 -8.90
CA LYS A 86 -26.24 10.90 -10.27
C LYS A 86 -27.23 9.75 -10.43
N THR A 87 -27.27 8.82 -9.46
CA THR A 87 -27.96 7.53 -9.64
C THR A 87 -29.21 7.38 -8.79
N LYS A 88 -29.29 8.08 -7.64
CA LYS A 88 -30.34 7.92 -6.61
C LYS A 88 -30.53 6.47 -6.13
N ASP A 89 -29.53 5.62 -6.34
CA ASP A 89 -29.55 4.22 -5.94
C ASP A 89 -28.83 4.04 -4.60
N ARG A 90 -29.60 3.72 -3.56
CA ARG A 90 -29.07 3.55 -2.20
C ARG A 90 -28.05 2.41 -2.10
N ALA A 91 -28.29 1.28 -2.78
CA ALA A 91 -27.41 0.12 -2.71
C ALA A 91 -26.09 0.41 -3.43
N PHE A 92 -26.15 1.06 -4.59
CA PHE A 92 -24.95 1.43 -5.33
C PHE A 92 -24.16 2.55 -4.64
N THR A 93 -24.83 3.55 -4.06
CA THR A 93 -24.20 4.59 -3.23
C THR A 93 -23.50 3.99 -2.02
N PHE A 94 -24.19 3.13 -1.25
CA PHE A 94 -23.61 2.47 -0.09
C PHE A 94 -22.42 1.60 -0.47
N GLY A 95 -22.57 0.80 -1.54
CA GLY A 95 -21.47 0.03 -2.09
C GLY A 95 -20.29 0.92 -2.45
N GLY A 96 -20.51 2.01 -3.19
CA GLY A 96 -19.47 2.93 -3.61
C GLY A 96 -18.70 3.55 -2.45
N PHE A 97 -19.40 3.97 -1.39
CA PHE A 97 -18.76 4.40 -0.15
C PHE A 97 -17.90 3.29 0.44
N GLN A 98 -18.44 2.08 0.61
CA GLN A 98 -17.74 0.94 1.20
C GLN A 98 -16.51 0.53 0.39
N ALA A 99 -16.57 0.58 -0.93
CA ALA A 99 -15.46 0.23 -1.82
C ALA A 99 -14.27 1.18 -1.61
N VAL A 100 -14.53 2.49 -1.56
CA VAL A 100 -13.48 3.50 -1.33
C VAL A 100 -13.01 3.45 0.14
N PHE A 101 -13.93 3.33 1.10
CA PHE A 101 -13.57 3.28 2.51
C PHE A 101 -12.72 2.05 2.88
N LEU A 102 -13.07 0.86 2.38
CA LEU A 102 -12.29 -0.35 2.65
C LEU A 102 -10.91 -0.32 1.99
N HIS A 103 -10.78 0.29 0.81
CA HIS A 103 -9.48 0.56 0.21
C HIS A 103 -8.59 1.34 1.18
N ILE A 104 -9.10 2.47 1.66
CA ILE A 104 -8.40 3.38 2.57
C ILE A 104 -8.05 2.65 3.87
N LEU A 105 -9.01 1.97 4.48
CA LEU A 105 -8.82 1.25 5.74
C LEU A 105 -7.72 0.19 5.62
N LEU A 106 -7.70 -0.58 4.53
CA LEU A 106 -6.70 -1.61 4.33
C LEU A 106 -5.30 -1.01 4.21
N ASP A 107 -5.12 0.00 3.38
CA ASP A 107 -3.80 0.61 3.26
C ASP A 107 -3.36 1.30 4.55
N TYR A 108 -4.28 1.92 5.28
CA TYR A 108 -4.06 2.51 6.60
C TYR A 108 -3.63 1.48 7.67
N THR A 109 -4.20 0.25 7.61
CA THR A 109 -3.82 -0.84 8.52
C THR A 109 -2.49 -1.52 8.17
N THR A 110 -1.92 -1.28 6.98
CA THR A 110 -0.70 -1.98 6.56
C THR A 110 0.60 -1.24 6.88
N ILE A 111 1.09 -0.37 5.98
CA ILE A 111 2.42 0.26 6.12
C ILE A 111 2.36 1.78 6.02
N ALA A 112 1.41 2.30 5.23
CA ALA A 112 1.44 3.68 4.80
C ALA A 112 0.99 4.62 5.92
N LYS A 113 1.72 5.73 6.09
CA LYS A 113 1.16 6.93 6.72
C LYS A 113 0.15 7.56 5.77
N MET A 114 -0.92 8.08 6.35
CA MET A 114 -2.01 8.73 5.64
C MET A 114 -2.59 9.85 6.50
N ARG A 115 -3.39 10.72 5.88
CA ARG A 115 -4.20 11.74 6.56
C ARG A 115 -5.68 11.40 6.44
N PRO A 116 -6.17 10.40 7.20
CA PRO A 116 -7.53 9.88 7.04
C PRO A 116 -8.62 10.94 7.25
N PHE A 117 -8.32 12.01 7.99
CA PHE A 117 -9.25 13.09 8.32
C PHE A 117 -9.00 14.39 7.55
N TYR A 118 -8.11 14.42 6.55
CA TYR A 118 -7.98 15.58 5.68
C TYR A 118 -9.31 15.84 4.93
N PRO A 119 -9.78 17.10 4.76
CA PRO A 119 -9.12 18.38 5.06
C PRO A 119 -9.35 18.91 6.49
N PHE A 120 -10.00 18.17 7.38
CA PHE A 120 -10.27 18.61 8.75
C PHE A 120 -9.04 18.51 9.67
N SER A 121 -8.06 17.69 9.29
CA SER A 121 -6.77 17.58 9.98
C SER A 121 -5.64 17.30 8.98
N THR A 122 -4.49 17.93 9.20
CA THR A 122 -3.24 17.67 8.46
C THR A 122 -2.34 16.66 9.18
N ASN A 123 -2.79 16.12 10.32
CA ASN A 123 -2.03 15.14 11.08
C ASN A 123 -1.99 13.82 10.34
N GLU A 124 -0.78 13.34 10.08
CA GLU A 124 -0.57 11.98 9.61
C GLU A 124 -0.70 10.98 10.74
N SER A 125 -1.15 9.78 10.39
CA SER A 125 -1.24 8.65 11.29
C SER A 125 -1.10 7.36 10.49
N ALA A 126 -0.84 6.27 11.19
CA ALA A 126 -0.79 4.95 10.58
C ALA A 126 -1.13 3.89 11.62
N LEU A 127 -2.03 2.96 11.29
CA LEU A 127 -2.31 1.84 12.19
C LEU A 127 -1.22 0.78 12.13
N ARG A 128 -0.58 0.59 10.96
CA ARG A 128 0.62 -0.24 10.78
C ARG A 128 0.58 -1.59 11.54
N ALA A 129 -0.57 -2.24 11.52
CA ALA A 129 -0.85 -3.40 12.36
C ALA A 129 -0.64 -4.71 11.61
N ILE A 130 -0.87 -4.69 10.29
CA ILE A 130 -0.89 -5.86 9.44
C ILE A 130 0.25 -5.78 8.43
N TYR A 131 0.99 -6.86 8.31
CA TYR A 131 2.06 -6.95 7.33
C TYR A 131 1.49 -6.92 5.89
N PRO A 132 2.09 -6.19 4.92
CA PRO A 132 1.52 -6.05 3.58
C PRO A 132 1.34 -7.33 2.80
N PHE A 133 2.12 -8.37 3.13
CA PHE A 133 2.01 -9.69 2.51
C PHE A 133 1.26 -10.68 3.40
N ASP A 134 0.49 -10.18 4.37
CA ASP A 134 -0.41 -11.01 5.14
C ASP A 134 -1.38 -11.72 4.17
N PRO A 135 -1.49 -13.06 4.24
CA PRO A 135 -2.30 -13.83 3.32
C PRO A 135 -3.79 -13.48 3.43
N VAL A 136 -4.28 -13.01 4.58
CA VAL A 136 -5.69 -12.65 4.74
C VAL A 136 -6.04 -11.44 3.89
N ILE A 137 -5.19 -10.41 3.83
CA ILE A 137 -5.50 -9.20 3.04
C ILE A 137 -5.11 -9.34 1.56
N ASN A 138 -4.31 -10.34 1.20
CA ASN A 138 -3.86 -10.54 -0.19
C ASN A 138 -4.52 -11.71 -0.90
N ILE A 139 -4.79 -12.83 -0.23
CA ILE A 139 -5.30 -14.05 -0.89
C ILE A 139 -6.83 -14.05 -0.86
N LEU A 140 -7.43 -13.69 0.26
CA LEU A 140 -8.87 -13.75 0.46
C LEU A 140 -9.63 -12.82 -0.53
N PRO A 141 -9.17 -11.57 -0.78
CA PRO A 141 -9.75 -10.75 -1.85
C PRO A 141 -9.59 -11.30 -3.26
N LEU A 142 -8.60 -12.15 -3.52
CA LEU A 142 -8.37 -12.71 -4.87
C LEU A 142 -9.28 -13.89 -5.19
N LEU A 143 -9.91 -14.52 -4.19
CA LEU A 143 -10.78 -15.68 -4.40
C LEU A 143 -11.95 -15.39 -5.37
N PRO A 144 -12.70 -14.29 -5.24
CA PRO A 144 -13.75 -13.94 -6.21
C PRO A 144 -13.20 -13.66 -7.60
N VAL A 145 -12.03 -13.02 -7.70
CA VAL A 145 -11.39 -12.76 -9.00
C VAL A 145 -11.05 -14.08 -9.67
N PHE A 146 -10.51 -15.04 -8.91
CA PHE A 146 -10.24 -16.38 -9.40
C PHE A 146 -11.51 -17.12 -9.84
N ILE A 147 -12.60 -17.02 -9.07
CA ILE A 147 -13.90 -17.63 -9.42
C ILE A 147 -14.44 -17.03 -10.72
N VAL A 148 -14.45 -15.70 -10.86
CA VAL A 148 -14.91 -15.01 -12.07
C VAL A 148 -14.02 -15.36 -13.28
N ALA A 149 -12.70 -15.40 -13.10
CA ALA A 149 -11.77 -15.79 -14.16
C ALA A 149 -12.00 -17.24 -14.60
N ALA A 150 -12.21 -18.16 -13.65
CA ALA A 150 -12.52 -19.56 -13.92
C ALA A 150 -13.86 -19.71 -14.68
N GLU A 151 -14.90 -18.95 -14.31
CA GLU A 151 -16.17 -18.91 -15.03
C GLU A 151 -16.01 -18.38 -16.45
N TYR A 152 -15.26 -17.29 -16.62
CA TYR A 152 -14.98 -16.71 -17.93
C TYR A 152 -14.26 -17.72 -18.84
N LEU A 153 -13.23 -18.39 -18.35
CA LEU A 153 -12.50 -19.42 -19.11
C LEU A 153 -13.39 -20.60 -19.49
N LYS A 154 -14.25 -21.07 -18.58
CA LYS A 154 -15.22 -22.14 -18.85
C LYS A 154 -16.21 -21.74 -19.94
N ASN A 155 -16.70 -20.51 -19.91
CA ASN A 155 -17.66 -20.00 -20.89
C ASN A 155 -17.00 -19.70 -22.25
N ARG A 156 -15.73 -19.27 -22.26
CA ARG A 156 -14.94 -19.10 -23.49
C ARG A 156 -14.70 -20.44 -24.20
N GLY A 157 -14.50 -21.52 -23.44
CA GLY A 157 -14.43 -22.88 -23.97
C GLY A 157 -15.75 -23.33 -24.62
N LYS A 158 -16.90 -22.98 -24.03
CA LYS A 158 -18.22 -23.22 -24.63
C LYS A 158 -18.45 -22.41 -25.90
N TRP A 159 -18.11 -21.12 -25.89
CA TRP A 159 -18.20 -20.26 -27.09
C TRP A 159 -17.29 -20.75 -28.22
N SER A 160 -16.07 -21.20 -27.90
CA SER A 160 -15.16 -21.81 -28.87
C SER A 160 -15.72 -23.11 -29.47
N LEU A 161 -16.48 -23.90 -28.70
CA LEU A 161 -17.11 -25.13 -29.15
C LEU A 161 -18.36 -24.82 -30.00
N GLU A 162 -19.23 -23.91 -29.56
CA GLU A 162 -20.40 -23.46 -30.32
C GLU A 162 -20.02 -22.83 -31.66
N ILE A 163 -18.94 -22.03 -31.71
CA ILE A 163 -18.44 -21.47 -32.97
C ILE A 163 -17.89 -22.58 -33.88
N LYS A 164 -17.18 -23.57 -33.33
CA LYS A 164 -16.69 -24.72 -34.11
C LYS A 164 -17.84 -25.58 -34.66
N ASP A 165 -18.89 -25.80 -33.89
CA ASP A 165 -20.06 -26.58 -34.30
C ASP A 165 -20.90 -25.80 -35.34
N ARG A 166 -21.04 -24.48 -35.20
CA ARG A 166 -21.65 -23.63 -36.25
C ARG A 166 -20.82 -23.58 -37.54
N TRP A 167 -19.49 -23.62 -37.46
CA TRP A 167 -18.61 -23.66 -38.63
C TRP A 167 -18.55 -25.05 -39.29
N LYS A 168 -18.66 -26.13 -38.52
CA LYS A 168 -18.77 -27.50 -39.04
C LYS A 168 -20.08 -27.74 -39.81
N ILE A 169 -21.16 -27.07 -39.42
CA ILE A 169 -22.46 -27.17 -40.13
C ILE A 169 -22.46 -26.39 -41.46
N LYS A 170 -21.45 -25.54 -41.73
CA LYS A 170 -21.36 -24.76 -42.97
C LYS A 170 -20.22 -25.14 -43.92
N SER A 171 -19.41 -26.15 -43.61
CA SER A 171 -18.30 -26.57 -44.46
C SER A 171 -18.46 -27.99 -45.04
N THR A 172 -19.57 -28.26 -45.71
CA THR A 172 -19.63 -29.27 -46.79
C THR A 172 -19.32 -28.58 -48.11
N GLY A 173 -18.05 -28.21 -48.28
CA GLY A 173 -17.55 -27.49 -49.45
C GLY A 173 -16.03 -27.57 -49.48
N ARG A 174 -15.54 -28.51 -50.29
CA ARG A 174 -14.15 -28.94 -50.47
C ARG A 174 -13.31 -27.84 -51.12
N TRP A 175 -12.27 -27.33 -50.45
CA TRP A 175 -11.08 -26.73 -51.09
C TRP A 175 -9.82 -26.93 -50.22
N PRO A 176 -8.67 -27.32 -50.80
CA PRO A 176 -7.43 -27.51 -50.07
C PRO A 176 -6.60 -26.22 -50.05
N PHE A 177 -6.06 -25.86 -48.87
CA PHE A 177 -4.97 -24.91 -48.79
C PHE A 177 -3.93 -25.48 -47.82
N GLU A 178 -2.85 -26.00 -48.40
CA GLU A 178 -1.60 -26.29 -47.70
C GLU A 178 -0.88 -24.97 -47.44
N GLY A 179 -0.48 -24.72 -46.19
CA GLY A 179 0.42 -23.61 -45.89
C GLY A 179 0.47 -23.19 -44.43
N LYS A 180 1.49 -23.72 -43.72
CA LYS A 180 2.11 -23.17 -42.50
C LYS A 180 1.19 -22.87 -41.31
N ASP A 181 1.11 -23.81 -40.37
CA ASP A 181 0.65 -23.53 -38.99
C ASP A 181 1.23 -24.52 -37.95
N SER A 182 2.50 -24.94 -38.09
CA SER A 182 3.08 -25.94 -37.18
C SER A 182 3.46 -25.41 -35.79
N TRP A 183 3.31 -24.10 -35.53
CA TRP A 183 3.67 -23.49 -34.24
C TRP A 183 2.48 -23.05 -33.36
N SER A 184 1.23 -23.19 -33.82
CA SER A 184 0.04 -22.75 -33.08
C SER A 184 -0.74 -23.88 -32.40
N ILE A 185 -0.64 -25.12 -32.89
CA ILE A 185 -1.50 -26.24 -32.45
C ILE A 185 -0.91 -26.95 -31.22
N LYS A 186 0.41 -27.19 -31.20
CA LYS A 186 1.07 -27.99 -30.15
C LYS A 186 1.04 -27.30 -28.77
N ASN A 187 1.25 -25.99 -28.72
CA ASN A 187 1.14 -25.21 -27.48
C ASN A 187 -0.31 -25.09 -26.99
N ARG A 188 -1.27 -25.02 -27.92
CA ARG A 188 -2.70 -24.93 -27.62
C ARG A 188 -3.26 -26.25 -27.08
N ASP A 189 -2.78 -27.38 -27.60
CA ASP A 189 -3.12 -28.71 -27.09
C ASP A 189 -2.49 -29.00 -25.72
N ILE A 190 -1.27 -28.51 -25.46
CA ILE A 190 -0.65 -28.60 -24.13
C ILE A 190 -1.42 -27.73 -23.12
N LEU A 191 -1.82 -26.51 -23.50
CA LEU A 191 -2.63 -25.63 -22.67
C LEU A 191 -4.01 -26.25 -22.40
N ASN A 192 -4.66 -26.79 -23.43
CA ASN A 192 -5.95 -27.49 -23.33
C ASN A 192 -5.86 -28.77 -22.50
N ARG A 193 -4.75 -29.52 -22.54
CA ARG A 193 -4.50 -30.68 -21.66
C ARG A 193 -4.28 -30.28 -20.21
N LYS A 194 -3.56 -29.17 -19.95
CA LYS A 194 -3.41 -28.62 -18.59
C LYS A 194 -4.74 -28.09 -18.05
N LEU A 195 -5.54 -27.42 -18.88
CA LEU A 195 -6.89 -26.95 -18.56
C LEU A 195 -7.90 -28.08 -18.39
N SER A 196 -7.82 -29.17 -19.16
CA SER A 196 -8.68 -30.34 -18.99
C SER A 196 -8.36 -31.13 -17.72
N GLY A 197 -7.08 -31.14 -17.30
CA GLY A 197 -6.64 -31.62 -15.98
C GLY A 197 -7.27 -30.82 -14.82
N LEU A 198 -7.32 -29.49 -14.94
CA LEU A 198 -8.01 -28.62 -13.98
C LEU A 198 -9.53 -28.86 -13.94
N ASN A 199 -10.16 -29.16 -15.08
CA ASN A 199 -11.59 -29.50 -15.18
C ASN A 199 -11.95 -30.90 -14.63
N LYS A 200 -10.96 -31.78 -14.38
CA LYS A 200 -11.13 -33.12 -13.78
C LYS A 200 -11.14 -33.13 -12.25
N LEU A 201 -10.86 -32.00 -11.60
CA LEU A 201 -10.99 -31.87 -10.14
C LEU A 201 -12.48 -31.79 -9.78
N ASN A 202 -13.09 -32.93 -9.45
CA ASN A 202 -14.47 -33.01 -8.94
C ASN A 202 -14.70 -32.05 -7.75
N GLY A 203 -13.67 -31.77 -6.95
CA GLY A 203 -13.68 -30.78 -5.87
C GLY A 203 -13.95 -29.35 -6.35
N LEU A 204 -13.39 -28.94 -7.49
CA LEU A 204 -13.59 -27.59 -8.06
C LEU A 204 -15.03 -27.40 -8.57
N LYS A 205 -15.63 -28.44 -9.15
CA LYS A 205 -17.04 -28.43 -9.57
C LYS A 205 -17.99 -28.39 -8.37
N GLY A 206 -17.69 -29.18 -7.33
CA GLY A 206 -18.45 -29.17 -6.08
C GLY A 206 -18.37 -27.82 -5.36
N PHE A 207 -17.18 -27.25 -5.27
CA PHE A 207 -16.94 -25.92 -4.71
C PHE A 207 -17.66 -24.83 -5.50
N HIS A 208 -17.53 -24.82 -6.83
CA HIS A 208 -18.24 -23.87 -7.70
C HIS A 208 -19.76 -23.96 -7.53
N GLY A 209 -20.30 -25.18 -7.47
CA GLY A 209 -21.72 -25.41 -7.20
C GLY A 209 -22.17 -24.92 -5.82
N PHE A 210 -21.33 -25.07 -4.79
CA PHE A 210 -21.59 -24.54 -3.45
C PHE A 210 -21.59 -23.02 -3.42
N VAL A 211 -20.60 -22.37 -4.04
CA VAL A 211 -20.50 -20.91 -4.14
C VAL A 211 -21.73 -20.35 -4.84
N ASN A 212 -22.12 -20.92 -5.99
CA ASN A 212 -23.27 -20.39 -6.74
C ASN A 212 -24.60 -20.57 -6.01
N ARG A 213 -24.74 -21.61 -5.17
CA ARG A 213 -25.95 -21.81 -4.34
C ARG A 213 -26.03 -20.86 -3.15
N ASN A 214 -24.90 -20.40 -2.63
CA ASN A 214 -24.82 -19.58 -1.42
C ASN A 214 -24.14 -18.22 -1.66
N GLU A 215 -24.15 -17.74 -2.90
CA GLU A 215 -23.27 -16.69 -3.42
C GLU A 215 -23.18 -15.47 -2.50
N GLY A 216 -24.31 -14.85 -2.16
CA GLY A 216 -24.35 -13.68 -1.28
C GLY A 216 -23.81 -13.96 0.13
N LYS A 217 -24.19 -15.08 0.76
CA LYS A 217 -23.74 -15.44 2.12
C LYS A 217 -22.25 -15.80 2.13
N PHE A 218 -21.78 -16.45 1.09
CA PHE A 218 -20.38 -16.84 0.93
C PHE A 218 -19.48 -15.62 0.82
N TYR A 219 -19.78 -14.67 -0.08
CA TYR A 219 -18.98 -13.45 -0.19
C TYR A 219 -19.11 -12.52 1.02
N ALA A 220 -20.29 -12.46 1.65
CA ALA A 220 -20.47 -11.73 2.91
C ALA A 220 -19.59 -12.31 4.03
N SER A 221 -19.44 -13.64 4.13
CA SER A 221 -18.57 -14.26 5.14
C SER A 221 -17.10 -13.85 5.00
N PHE A 222 -16.62 -13.68 3.77
CA PHE A 222 -15.25 -13.20 3.51
C PHE A 222 -15.06 -11.74 3.90
N ILE A 223 -16.06 -10.88 3.62
CA ILE A 223 -16.03 -9.49 4.08
C ILE A 223 -15.99 -9.45 5.62
N ILE A 224 -16.77 -10.28 6.30
CA ILE A 224 -16.76 -10.37 7.76
C ILE A 224 -15.39 -10.80 8.27
N ILE A 225 -14.77 -11.84 7.68
CA ILE A 225 -13.42 -12.28 8.07
C ILE A 225 -12.41 -11.14 7.86
N LEU A 226 -12.46 -10.45 6.72
CA LEU A 226 -11.60 -9.31 6.44
C LEU A 226 -11.77 -8.22 7.50
N LEU A 227 -13.01 -7.83 7.80
CA LEU A 227 -13.33 -6.79 8.78
C LEU A 227 -12.88 -7.18 10.19
N VAL A 228 -13.11 -8.43 10.60
CA VAL A 228 -12.65 -8.93 11.89
C VAL A 228 -11.12 -8.87 11.94
N TRP A 229 -10.43 -9.32 10.89
CA TRP A 229 -8.97 -9.28 10.83
C TRP A 229 -8.41 -7.85 10.89
N THR A 230 -8.98 -6.94 10.10
CA THR A 230 -8.57 -5.53 10.03
C THR A 230 -9.00 -4.70 11.22
N THR A 231 -9.85 -5.22 12.10
CA THR A 231 -10.23 -4.57 13.36
C THR A 231 -9.44 -5.15 14.54
N VAL A 232 -9.38 -6.48 14.65
CA VAL A 232 -8.77 -7.17 15.80
C VAL A 232 -7.27 -6.91 15.88
N PHE A 233 -6.53 -6.96 14.76
CA PHE A 233 -5.08 -6.73 14.80
C PHE A 233 -4.71 -5.32 15.25
N PRO A 234 -5.29 -4.24 14.68
CA PRO A 234 -5.04 -2.89 15.20
C PRO A 234 -5.39 -2.74 16.68
N VAL A 235 -6.54 -3.26 17.12
CA VAL A 235 -6.94 -3.19 18.54
C VAL A 235 -5.96 -3.95 19.42
N ALA A 236 -5.58 -5.18 19.05
CA ALA A 236 -4.58 -5.97 19.75
C ALA A 236 -3.23 -5.25 19.80
N LYS A 237 -2.85 -4.53 18.74
CA LYS A 237 -1.60 -3.76 18.68
C LYS A 237 -1.60 -2.64 19.71
N VAL A 238 -2.70 -1.90 19.80
CA VAL A 238 -2.85 -0.81 20.78
C VAL A 238 -2.70 -1.36 22.20
N PHE A 239 -3.42 -2.43 22.54
CA PHE A 239 -3.31 -3.05 23.88
C PHE A 239 -1.92 -3.61 24.17
N LEU A 240 -1.31 -4.29 23.20
CA LEU A 240 0.03 -4.84 23.37
C LEU A 240 1.08 -3.73 23.54
N THR A 241 0.98 -2.66 22.76
CA THR A 241 1.88 -1.51 22.86
C THR A 241 1.74 -0.80 24.20
N ASP A 242 0.51 -0.62 24.70
CA ASP A 242 0.24 -0.05 26.04
C ASP A 242 0.82 -0.95 27.15
N CYS A 243 0.64 -2.27 27.05
CA CYS A 243 1.23 -3.22 28.00
C CYS A 243 2.77 -3.12 28.03
N ILE A 244 3.41 -3.09 26.86
CA ILE A 244 4.86 -2.94 26.74
C ILE A 244 5.32 -1.57 27.25
N SER A 245 4.58 -0.50 26.95
CA SER A 245 4.86 0.86 27.46
C SER A 245 4.93 0.87 28.98
N ARG A 246 3.95 0.25 29.66
CA ARG A 246 3.93 0.13 31.12
C ARG A 246 5.09 -0.69 31.66
N ALA A 247 5.46 -1.78 30.97
CA ALA A 247 6.60 -2.61 31.37
C ALA A 247 7.95 -1.90 31.19
N GLU A 248 8.09 -1.09 30.14
CA GLU A 248 9.29 -0.28 29.88
C GLU A 248 9.33 1.04 30.68
N GLY A 249 8.23 1.38 31.36
CA GLY A 249 8.13 2.62 32.15
C GLY A 249 8.14 3.90 31.30
N THR A 250 7.73 3.81 30.04
CA THR A 250 7.80 4.91 29.07
C THR A 250 6.66 4.80 28.05
N GLU A 251 6.27 5.92 27.46
CA GLU A 251 5.22 5.93 26.42
C GLU A 251 5.79 5.48 25.08
N ILE A 252 5.22 4.40 24.51
CA ILE A 252 5.57 3.92 23.18
C ILE A 252 4.39 4.23 22.25
N SER A 253 4.66 5.02 21.20
CA SER A 253 3.66 5.34 20.19
C SER A 253 3.27 4.10 19.39
N TYR A 254 1.98 3.77 19.38
CA TYR A 254 1.47 2.72 18.50
C TYR A 254 1.45 3.17 17.03
N ASN A 255 1.34 4.46 16.73
CA ASN A 255 1.34 4.99 15.35
C ASN A 255 2.71 4.79 14.69
N ASP A 256 3.77 4.92 15.49
CA ASP A 256 5.16 4.88 15.03
C ASP A 256 5.78 3.48 15.15
N THR A 257 4.96 2.43 15.26
CA THR A 257 5.44 1.05 15.11
C THR A 257 5.35 0.59 13.65
N TYR A 258 6.08 -0.48 13.31
CA TYR A 258 6.22 -0.91 11.92
C TYR A 258 6.15 -2.42 11.74
N PRO A 259 5.25 -2.98 10.92
CA PRO A 259 5.14 -4.42 10.74
C PRO A 259 6.32 -4.96 9.91
N ILE A 260 7.04 -5.94 10.46
CA ILE A 260 8.23 -6.54 9.81
C ILE A 260 7.94 -7.93 9.23
N SER A 261 6.95 -8.63 9.76
CA SER A 261 6.46 -9.91 9.26
C SER A 261 5.05 -10.15 9.77
N ILE A 262 4.42 -11.24 9.31
CA ILE A 262 3.12 -11.67 9.83
C ILE A 262 3.22 -11.83 11.35
N GLY A 263 2.34 -11.15 12.08
CA GLY A 263 2.30 -11.23 13.53
C GLY A 263 3.49 -10.59 14.26
N LYS A 264 4.32 -9.78 13.60
CA LYS A 264 5.42 -9.06 14.26
C LYS A 264 5.55 -7.61 13.80
N PHE A 265 5.98 -6.74 14.71
CA PHE A 265 6.29 -5.35 14.43
C PHE A 265 7.51 -4.86 15.22
N LEU A 266 8.17 -3.83 14.71
CA LEU A 266 9.18 -3.05 15.42
C LEU A 266 8.51 -1.89 16.13
N ALA A 267 8.78 -1.74 17.42
CA ALA A 267 8.51 -0.53 18.17
C ALA A 267 9.83 0.16 18.53
N ALA A 268 9.79 1.46 18.75
CA ALA A 268 10.95 2.20 19.20
C ALA A 268 10.53 3.34 20.16
N TYR A 269 11.46 3.79 20.98
CA TYR A 269 11.27 4.97 21.81
C TYR A 269 12.63 5.59 22.18
N SER A 270 12.63 6.87 22.57
CA SER A 270 13.82 7.54 23.07
C SER A 270 14.16 7.02 24.47
N TYR A 271 15.27 6.30 24.59
CA TYR A 271 15.68 5.71 25.87
C TYR A 271 16.42 6.73 26.74
N ASP A 272 17.32 7.50 26.12
CA ASP A 272 18.02 8.62 26.73
C ASP A 272 18.29 9.69 25.65
N ASP A 273 19.04 10.74 25.99
CA ASP A 273 19.36 11.82 25.05
C ASP A 273 20.20 11.35 23.86
N ALA A 274 20.97 10.27 24.01
CA ALA A 274 21.91 9.78 23.01
C ALA A 274 21.40 8.58 22.20
N ARG A 275 20.38 7.85 22.68
CA ARG A 275 19.99 6.54 22.13
C ARG A 275 18.48 6.33 22.02
N TYR A 276 18.09 5.62 20.96
CA TYR A 276 16.80 4.94 20.87
C TYR A 276 16.93 3.50 21.37
N LYS A 277 15.88 2.99 22.01
CA LYS A 277 15.69 1.55 22.20
C LYS A 277 14.66 1.05 21.19
N LEU A 278 15.01 -0.01 20.49
CA LEU A 278 14.16 -0.67 19.50
C LEU A 278 13.78 -2.05 20.02
N LEU A 279 12.54 -2.43 19.77
CA LEU A 279 11.93 -3.67 20.25
C LEU A 279 11.36 -4.45 19.05
N GLU A 280 11.79 -5.70 18.89
CA GLU A 280 11.09 -6.66 18.03
C GLU A 280 9.96 -7.28 18.84
N VAL A 281 8.72 -7.01 18.44
CA VAL A 281 7.51 -7.43 19.16
C VAL A 281 6.71 -8.40 18.31
N SER A 282 6.27 -9.49 18.92
CA SER A 282 5.35 -10.48 18.37
C SER A 282 3.99 -10.38 19.06
N TYR A 283 2.90 -10.43 18.29
CA TYR A 283 1.55 -10.47 18.86
C TYR A 283 1.30 -11.72 19.72
N TRP A 284 2.12 -12.77 19.57
CA TRP A 284 1.95 -14.05 20.25
C TRP A 284 2.81 -14.18 21.51
N SER A 285 4.01 -13.61 21.50
CA SER A 285 5.05 -13.81 22.51
C SER A 285 5.50 -12.52 23.21
N GLY A 286 5.02 -11.35 22.79
CA GLY A 286 5.46 -10.06 23.32
C GLY A 286 6.82 -9.63 22.78
N VAL A 287 7.63 -8.98 23.61
CA VAL A 287 8.98 -8.51 23.21
C VAL A 287 9.92 -9.70 23.06
N GLU A 288 10.41 -9.93 21.84
CA GLU A 288 11.34 -11.03 21.54
C GLU A 288 12.81 -10.59 21.55
N LYS A 289 13.08 -9.35 21.12
CA LYS A 289 14.43 -8.78 21.11
C LYS A 289 14.38 -7.30 21.43
N SER A 290 15.47 -6.80 21.99
CA SER A 290 15.70 -5.36 22.12
C SER A 290 17.14 -5.01 21.74
N PHE A 291 17.33 -3.81 21.23
CA PHE A 291 18.63 -3.28 20.85
C PHE A 291 18.63 -1.75 20.93
N TYR A 292 19.82 -1.16 20.98
CA TYR A 292 20.01 0.27 21.08
C TYR A 292 20.62 0.83 19.80
N VAL A 293 20.21 2.04 19.43
CA VAL A 293 20.72 2.77 18.27
C VAL A 293 21.08 4.18 18.71
N GLU A 294 22.29 4.62 18.39
CA GLU A 294 22.75 5.98 18.66
C GLU A 294 22.00 6.99 17.76
N LYS A 295 21.57 8.10 18.35
CA LYS A 295 20.89 9.18 17.61
C LYS A 295 21.84 9.94 16.71
N VAL A 296 23.07 10.14 17.15
CA VAL A 296 24.10 10.86 16.40
C VAL A 296 25.37 10.02 16.40
N ASN A 297 25.88 9.72 15.21
CA ASN A 297 27.14 9.03 14.99
C ASN A 297 28.06 9.94 14.16
N VAL A 298 29.24 10.24 14.69
CA VAL A 298 30.21 11.14 14.06
C VAL A 298 31.40 10.33 13.56
N LYS A 299 31.71 10.45 12.27
CA LYS A 299 32.88 9.83 11.63
C LYS A 299 33.94 10.89 11.39
N GLY A 300 35.05 10.78 12.12
CA GLY A 300 36.15 11.76 12.09
C GLY A 300 36.01 12.80 13.19
N ASP A 301 36.75 13.89 13.06
CA ASP A 301 36.73 15.02 14.00
C ASP A 301 35.91 16.17 13.40
N VAL A 302 34.66 16.29 13.85
CA VAL A 302 33.72 17.35 13.43
C VAL A 302 33.30 18.11 14.70
N PRO A 303 33.98 19.23 15.05
CA PRO A 303 33.82 19.90 16.35
C PRO A 303 32.40 20.40 16.67
N ASP A 304 31.60 20.65 15.64
CA ASP A 304 30.26 21.25 15.69
C ASP A 304 29.16 20.29 15.18
N ALA A 305 29.42 18.98 15.22
CA ALA A 305 28.51 17.94 14.72
C ALA A 305 27.06 18.07 15.24
N SER A 306 26.86 18.36 16.52
CA SER A 306 25.51 18.50 17.09
C SER A 306 24.71 19.63 16.46
N ALA A 307 25.35 20.75 16.11
CA ALA A 307 24.69 21.88 15.46
C ALA A 307 24.21 21.54 14.05
N TYR A 308 25.01 20.75 13.31
CA TYR A 308 24.61 20.25 11.99
C TYR A 308 23.47 19.23 12.05
N ALA A 309 23.45 18.35 13.07
CA ALA A 309 22.32 17.45 13.31
C ALA A 309 21.03 18.24 13.56
N GLU A 310 21.09 19.25 14.43
CA GLU A 310 19.94 20.10 14.77
C GLU A 310 19.45 20.88 13.54
N ARG A 311 20.37 21.45 12.75
CA ARG A 311 20.05 22.16 11.51
C ARG A 311 19.35 21.26 10.51
N ALA A 312 19.87 20.06 10.26
CA ALA A 312 19.25 19.08 9.38
C ALA A 312 17.86 18.64 9.90
N GLY A 313 17.72 18.46 11.22
CA GLY A 313 16.44 18.15 11.86
C GLY A 313 15.39 19.24 11.67
N LYS A 314 15.77 20.52 11.84
CA LYS A 314 14.87 21.67 11.61
C LYS A 314 14.42 21.75 10.16
N LEU A 315 15.34 21.65 9.20
CA LEU A 315 15.02 21.63 7.78
C LEU A 315 14.02 20.50 7.49
N TYR A 316 14.35 19.27 7.91
CA TYR A 316 13.48 18.12 7.72
C TYR A 316 12.06 18.35 8.26
N SER A 317 11.93 18.88 9.48
CA SER A 317 10.64 19.13 10.14
C SER A 317 9.76 20.18 9.45
N ASN A 318 10.34 21.06 8.63
CA ASN A 318 9.58 22.07 7.88
C ASN A 318 8.96 21.51 6.59
N SER A 319 9.37 20.34 6.14
CA SER A 319 8.94 19.78 4.85
C SER A 319 7.93 18.64 5.01
N VAL A 320 7.14 18.42 3.95
CA VAL A 320 6.33 17.21 3.77
C VAL A 320 6.76 16.44 2.51
N PRO A 321 6.68 15.10 2.52
CA PRO A 321 6.24 14.22 3.61
C PRO A 321 7.31 13.93 4.69
N GLN A 322 6.86 13.65 5.92
CA GLN A 322 7.72 13.23 7.03
C GLN A 322 7.77 11.70 7.18
N ALA A 323 8.56 11.07 6.33
CA ALA A 323 8.71 9.60 6.30
C ALA A 323 9.51 8.96 7.46
N ILE A 324 10.30 9.73 8.21
CA ILE A 324 11.22 9.26 9.25
C ILE A 324 10.59 9.55 10.62
N ASP A 325 10.34 8.50 11.42
CA ASP A 325 9.69 8.63 12.73
C ASP A 325 10.73 8.78 13.86
N TYR A 326 11.87 8.08 13.72
CA TYR A 326 12.95 8.08 14.71
C TYR A 326 14.26 8.53 14.05
N PRO A 327 14.51 9.85 13.95
CA PRO A 327 15.62 10.39 13.18
C PRO A 327 16.97 10.06 13.82
N VAL A 328 17.86 9.45 13.02
CA VAL A 328 19.26 9.23 13.36
C VAL A 328 20.16 9.92 12.34
N TYR A 329 21.26 10.49 12.84
CA TYR A 329 22.16 11.35 12.10
C TYR A 329 23.55 10.71 12.03
N SER A 330 24.06 10.48 10.83
CA SER A 330 25.45 10.13 10.60
C SER A 330 26.17 11.33 9.99
N ILE A 331 27.21 11.82 10.67
CA ILE A 331 27.90 13.06 10.32
C ILE A 331 29.32 12.73 9.91
N SER A 332 29.76 13.32 8.81
CA SER A 332 31.12 13.21 8.33
C SER A 332 31.52 14.48 7.59
N GLU A 333 32.79 14.84 7.68
CA GLU A 333 33.35 15.98 6.96
C GLU A 333 34.31 15.50 5.86
N LYS A 334 34.23 16.13 4.69
CA LYS A 334 35.17 15.89 3.60
C LYS A 334 35.30 17.15 2.75
N ASP A 335 36.54 17.52 2.43
CA ASP A 335 36.86 18.62 1.52
C ASP A 335 36.20 19.97 1.89
N GLY A 336 36.10 20.28 3.20
CA GLY A 336 35.48 21.52 3.70
C GLY A 336 33.95 21.52 3.75
N ALA A 337 33.30 20.44 3.32
CA ALA A 337 31.85 20.26 3.40
C ALA A 337 31.46 19.25 4.47
N VAL A 338 30.45 19.60 5.27
CA VAL A 338 29.89 18.71 6.29
C VAL A 338 28.68 17.99 5.71
N THR A 339 28.75 16.66 5.66
CA THR A 339 27.65 15.81 5.22
C THR A 339 26.91 15.24 6.42
N VAL A 340 25.59 15.47 6.46
CA VAL A 340 24.68 14.86 7.44
C VAL A 340 23.75 13.91 6.71
N ILE A 341 23.86 12.63 7.05
CA ILE A 341 22.94 11.59 6.60
C ILE A 341 21.86 11.42 7.67
N LEU A 342 20.63 11.78 7.32
CA LEU A 342 19.43 11.60 8.13
C LEU A 342 18.67 10.35 7.65
N SER A 343 18.42 9.42 8.58
CA SER A 343 17.68 8.19 8.32
C SER A 343 16.84 7.77 9.53
N ASP A 344 16.06 6.70 9.41
CA ASP A 344 15.29 6.15 10.53
C ASP A 344 16.10 5.11 11.33
N ALA A 345 16.03 5.17 12.67
CA ALA A 345 16.72 4.25 13.56
C ALA A 345 16.43 2.76 13.27
N ARG A 346 15.25 2.46 12.70
CA ARG A 346 14.81 1.09 12.38
C ARG A 346 15.37 0.60 11.04
N ASN A 347 15.91 1.47 10.20
CA ASN A 347 16.34 1.15 8.83
C ASN A 347 17.28 -0.07 8.75
N PRO A 348 18.35 -0.21 9.58
CA PRO A 348 19.25 -1.37 9.52
C PRO A 348 18.58 -2.74 9.75
N TYR A 349 17.41 -2.75 10.38
CA TYR A 349 16.70 -3.94 10.82
C TYR A 349 15.54 -4.33 9.87
N VAL A 350 15.19 -3.47 8.93
CA VAL A 350 14.13 -3.68 7.94
C VAL A 350 14.77 -4.00 6.59
N LYS A 351 15.46 -5.14 6.49
CA LYS A 351 16.10 -5.56 5.23
C LYS A 351 15.03 -5.81 4.16
N LYS A 352 15.22 -5.21 2.96
CA LYS A 352 14.50 -5.48 1.69
C LYS A 352 13.15 -4.76 1.45
N TRP A 353 12.89 -3.62 2.08
CA TRP A 353 11.63 -2.88 1.87
C TRP A 353 11.82 -1.52 1.19
N PRO A 354 11.28 -1.32 -0.04
CA PRO A 354 11.46 -0.09 -0.80
C PRO A 354 10.73 1.14 -0.22
N TYR A 355 10.04 1.02 0.92
CA TYR A 355 9.24 2.09 1.53
C TYR A 355 9.90 2.69 2.80
N PHE A 356 10.98 2.09 3.33
CA PHE A 356 11.62 2.49 4.61
C PHE A 356 13.09 2.90 4.50
N ASP A 357 13.62 2.98 3.29
CA ASP A 357 15.00 3.39 3.07
C ASP A 357 15.08 4.82 2.52
N THR A 358 14.16 5.70 2.96
CA THR A 358 14.31 7.12 2.67
C THR A 358 15.48 7.63 3.51
N VAL A 359 16.53 8.02 2.82
CA VAL A 359 17.71 8.62 3.43
C VAL A 359 17.88 10.00 2.82
N TYR A 360 17.93 11.01 3.68
CA TYR A 360 18.24 12.38 3.27
C TYR A 360 19.72 12.64 3.53
N ARG A 361 20.40 13.17 2.53
CA ARG A 361 21.79 13.60 2.63
C ARG A 361 21.83 15.10 2.47
N PHE A 362 22.11 15.79 3.58
CA PHE A 362 22.36 17.22 3.61
C PHE A 362 23.85 17.46 3.47
N VAL A 363 24.24 18.35 2.57
CA VAL A 363 25.63 18.79 2.40
C VAL A 363 25.67 20.26 2.73
N PHE A 364 26.39 20.62 3.78
CA PHE A 364 26.58 21.99 4.23
C PHE A 364 27.98 22.46 3.86
N ASP A 365 28.06 23.58 3.16
CA ASP A 365 29.32 24.26 2.90
C ASP A 365 29.73 25.08 4.14
N ARG A 366 30.96 24.92 4.62
CA ARG A 366 31.43 25.60 5.85
C ARG A 366 31.62 27.09 5.70
N GLU A 367 32.00 27.56 4.52
CA GLU A 367 32.39 28.96 4.31
C GLU A 367 31.18 29.85 4.03
N SER A 368 30.31 29.40 3.13
CA SER A 368 29.11 30.13 2.70
C SER A 368 27.91 29.88 3.61
N GLY A 369 27.87 28.74 4.30
CA GLY A 369 26.71 28.29 5.05
C GLY A 369 25.56 27.80 4.17
N GLU A 370 25.72 27.78 2.84
CA GLU A 370 24.76 27.21 1.90
C GLU A 370 24.64 25.69 2.08
N TYR A 371 23.54 25.12 1.58
CA TYR A 371 23.31 23.69 1.68
C TYR A 371 22.63 23.12 0.45
N GLU A 372 22.88 21.84 0.21
CA GLU A 372 22.18 21.03 -0.76
C GLU A 372 21.57 19.82 -0.07
N VAL A 373 20.39 19.39 -0.54
CA VAL A 373 19.72 18.21 0.00
C VAL A 373 19.46 17.21 -1.10
N TYR A 374 19.73 15.96 -0.78
CA TYR A 374 19.52 14.83 -1.66
C TYR A 374 18.64 13.81 -0.96
N GLU A 375 17.73 13.21 -1.72
CA GLU A 375 16.88 12.11 -1.27
C GLU A 375 17.30 10.84 -1.99
N SER A 376 17.51 9.77 -1.25
CA SER A 376 17.77 8.44 -1.78
C SER A 376 16.77 7.42 -1.24
N HIS A 377 16.45 6.42 -2.05
CA HIS A 377 15.57 5.30 -1.74
C HIS A 377 16.25 4.02 -2.22
N TYR A 378 16.13 2.91 -1.48
CA TYR A 378 16.73 1.63 -1.86
C TYR A 378 16.43 1.25 -3.33
N GLY A 379 17.48 1.06 -4.13
CA GLY A 379 17.37 0.67 -5.54
C GLY A 379 16.95 1.80 -6.48
N ARG A 380 16.91 3.06 -6.03
CA ARG A 380 16.71 4.25 -6.87
C ARG A 380 17.95 5.13 -6.87
N THR A 381 18.15 5.85 -7.97
CA THR A 381 19.16 6.91 -8.03
C THR A 381 18.81 8.02 -7.06
N GLU A 382 19.81 8.51 -6.36
CA GLU A 382 19.70 9.69 -5.51
C GLU A 382 19.22 10.90 -6.34
N LYS A 383 18.29 11.67 -5.78
CA LYS A 383 17.68 12.83 -6.42
C LYS A 383 18.00 14.08 -5.59
N LYS A 384 18.53 15.12 -6.24
CA LYS A 384 18.66 16.46 -5.62
C LYS A 384 17.28 17.06 -5.42
N LEU A 385 17.01 17.55 -4.21
CA LEU A 385 15.79 18.27 -3.87
C LEU A 385 15.97 19.76 -4.15
N GLU A 386 14.88 20.40 -4.56
CA GLU A 386 14.85 21.85 -4.81
C GLU A 386 14.71 22.62 -3.49
N ASN A 387 15.17 23.88 -3.46
CA ASN A 387 15.26 24.65 -2.22
C ASN A 387 13.88 24.89 -1.56
N ASN A 388 12.84 25.10 -2.38
CA ASN A 388 11.46 25.27 -1.92
C ASN A 388 10.87 24.04 -1.20
N TYR A 389 11.60 22.92 -1.18
CA TYR A 389 11.21 21.74 -0.41
C TYR A 389 11.32 22.01 1.09
N PHE A 390 12.25 22.87 1.52
CA PHE A 390 12.54 23.16 2.93
C PHE A 390 12.40 24.64 3.32
N GLU A 391 12.29 25.56 2.34
CA GLU A 391 12.30 27.04 2.52
C GLU A 391 11.01 27.74 2.13
#